data_AF-A0A524LB60-F1
#
_entry.id   AF-A0A524LB60-F1
#
_cell.length_a   1.000
_cell.length_b   1.000
_cell.length_c   1.000
_cell.angle_alpha   90.00
_cell.angle_beta   90.00
_cell.angle_gamma   90.00
#
_symmetry.space_group_name_H-M   'P 1'
#
loop_
_entity.id
_entity.type
_entity.pdbx_description
1 polymer ?
#
loop_
_entity_poly.entity_id
_entity_poly.type
_entity_poly.pdbx_seq_one_letter_code
_entity_poly.pdbx_strand_id
1 'polypeptide(L)' 'MDEKNYRKLTAEEARVILNKGTEAPFAGEYNNFYEKGNYHCKQCDALLYRSENKFSS' A
#
# COMPACT_ATOMS: atom_id res chain seq x y z
N MET A 1 -15.60 5.22 20.37
CA MET A 1 -14.85 4.11 19.77
C MET A 1 -15.08 4.23 18.28
N ASP A 2 -14.11 4.74 17.53
CA ASP A 2 -14.22 4.87 16.08
C ASP A 2 -14.41 3.48 15.47
N GLU A 3 -15.59 3.25 14.90
CA GLU A 3 -15.89 2.07 14.12
C GLU A 3 -15.08 2.15 12.83
N LYS A 4 -13.82 1.70 12.89
CA LYS A 4 -12.91 1.71 11.74
C LYS A 4 -13.41 0.69 10.71
N ASN A 5 -14.07 1.20 9.68
CA ASN A 5 -14.53 0.41 8.55
C ASN A 5 -13.33 0.05 7.65
N TYR A 6 -12.72 -1.10 7.92
CA TYR A 6 -11.58 -1.59 7.15
C TYR A 6 -12.04 -2.15 5.80
N ARG A 7 -11.36 -1.75 4.72
CA ARG A 7 -11.54 -2.32 3.40
C ARG A 7 -11.08 -3.78 3.39
N LYS A 8 -11.75 -4.60 2.58
CA LYS A 8 -11.33 -5.99 2.35
C LYS A 8 -10.01 -6.01 1.61
N LEU A 9 -9.08 -6.84 2.11
CA LEU A 9 -7.80 -7.11 1.49
C LEU A 9 -7.86 -8.44 0.74
N THR A 10 -7.10 -8.55 -0.34
CA THR A 10 -6.78 -9.85 -0.95
C THR A 10 -5.90 -10.67 0.00
N ALA A 11 -5.77 -11.98 -0.26
CA ALA A 11 -4.93 -12.85 0.57
C ALA A 11 -3.46 -12.37 0.61
N GLU A 12 -2.94 -11.87 -0.50
CA GLU A 12 -1.57 -11.37 -0.59
C GLU A 12 -1.39 -10.04 0.14
N GLU A 13 -2.33 -9.10 -0.04
CA GLU A 13 -2.33 -7.84 0.71
C GLU A 13 -2.43 -8.09 2.23
N ALA A 14 -3.26 -9.04 2.66
CA ALA A 14 -3.36 -9.43 4.07
C ALA A 14 -2.06 -10.07 4.58
N ARG A 15 -1.40 -10.91 3.76
CA ARG A 15 -0.10 -11.51 4.10
C ARG A 15 0.96 -10.43 4.37
N VAL A 16 1.02 -9.40 3.54
CA VAL A 16 2.00 -8.31 3.71
C VAL A 16 1.59 -7.36 4.84
N ILE A 17 0.36 -6.84 4.82
CA ILE A 17 -0.10 -5.78 5.73
C ILE A 17 -0.35 -6.29 7.15
N LEU A 18 -1.02 -7.44 7.31
CA LEU A 18 -1.41 -7.96 8.62
C LEU A 18 -0.38 -8.93 9.19
N ASN A 19 0.17 -9.81 8.34
CA ASN A 19 1.11 -10.85 8.77
C ASN A 19 2.58 -10.46 8.62
N LYS A 20 2.88 -9.18 8.34
CA LYS A 20 4.24 -8.64 8.20
C LYS A 20 5.10 -9.40 7.18
N GLY A 21 4.46 -9.94 6.15
CA GLY A 21 5.16 -10.58 5.04
C GLY A 21 5.80 -9.56 4.10
N THR A 22 6.55 -10.06 3.13
CA THR A 22 7.17 -9.27 2.05
C THR A 22 6.65 -9.78 0.72
N GLU A 23 6.23 -8.88 -0.18
CA GLU A 23 5.87 -9.22 -1.56
C GLU A 23 7.07 -9.84 -2.31
N ALA A 24 6.79 -10.56 -3.40
CA ALA A 24 7.86 -11.10 -4.23
C ALA A 24 8.67 -9.95 -4.88
N PRO A 25 10.00 -10.10 -5.02
CA PRO A 25 10.83 -9.07 -5.61
C PRO A 25 10.36 -8.76 -7.03
N PHE A 26 10.33 -7.46 -7.38
CA PHE A 26 9.91 -6.93 -8.67
C PHE A 26 8.43 -7.18 -9.06
N ALA A 27 7.62 -7.77 -8.18
CA ALA A 27 6.20 -8.03 -8.44
C ALA A 27 5.26 -6.90 -8.01
N GLY A 28 5.75 -5.93 -7.22
CA GLY A 28 4.94 -4.82 -6.72
C GLY A 28 4.46 -3.89 -7.83
N GLU A 29 3.14 -3.66 -7.89
CA GLU A 29 2.48 -2.78 -8.88
C GLU A 29 3.12 -1.39 -8.95
N TYR A 30 3.53 -0.87 -7.78
CA TYR A 30 4.07 0.49 -7.66
C TYR A 30 5.60 0.59 -7.76
N ASN A 31 6.30 -0.51 -8.07
CA ASN A 31 7.76 -0.52 -8.18
C ASN A 31 8.25 0.50 -9.22
N ASN A 32 7.71 0.39 -10.45
CA ASN A 32 8.04 1.28 -11.58
C ASN A 32 6.97 2.34 -11.87
N PHE A 33 6.13 2.66 -10.88
CA PHE A 33 5.07 3.65 -11.01
C PHE A 33 5.55 5.04 -10.54
N TYR A 34 5.37 6.07 -11.38
CA TYR A 34 5.80 7.45 -11.10
C TYR A 34 4.76 8.50 -11.52
N GLU A 35 3.51 8.11 -11.73
CA GLU A 35 2.45 9.08 -12.02
C GLU A 35 2.15 9.94 -10.79
N LYS A 36 1.61 11.14 -11.01
CA LYS A 36 1.27 12.06 -9.94
C LYS A 36 0.06 11.56 -9.16
N GLY A 37 0.19 11.43 -7.85
CA GLY A 37 -0.88 10.95 -7.00
C GLY A 37 -0.49 10.78 -5.53
N ASN A 38 -1.40 10.19 -4.77
CA ASN A 38 -1.25 9.92 -3.35
C ASN A 38 -1.31 8.41 -3.11
N TYR A 39 -0.43 7.91 -2.25
CA TYR A 39 -0.42 6.52 -1.82
C TYR A 39 -1.14 6.40 -0.49
N HIS A 40 -2.25 5.66 -0.48
CA HIS A 40 -3.10 5.45 0.69
C HIS A 40 -2.97 4.02 1.21
N CYS A 41 -3.18 3.84 2.50
CA CYS A 41 -3.26 2.52 3.11
C CYS A 41 -4.42 1.73 2.49
N LYS A 42 -4.13 0.54 1.96
CA LYS A 42 -5.16 -0.30 1.33
C LYS A 42 -6.29 -0.69 2.29
N GLN A 43 -6.00 -0.81 3.59
CA GLN A 43 -6.95 -1.27 4.59
C GLN A 43 -7.79 -0.14 5.21
N CYS A 44 -7.18 1.00 5.56
CA CYS A 44 -7.86 2.08 6.29
C CYS A 44 -7.90 3.43 5.56
N ASP A 45 -7.39 3.50 4.33
CA ASP A 45 -7.35 4.69 3.49
C ASP A 45 -6.54 5.87 4.01
N ALA A 46 -5.77 5.69 5.10
CA ALA A 46 -4.88 6.71 5.61
C ALA A 46 -3.82 7.08 4.55
N LEU A 47 -3.58 8.38 4.34
CA LEU A 47 -2.53 8.87 3.47
C LEU A 47 -1.16 8.45 4.02
N LEU A 48 -0.35 7.77 3.20
CA LEU A 48 0.99 7.29 3.59
C LEU A 48 2.07 8.20 3.03
N TYR A 49 2.06 8.44 1.72
CA TYR A 49 3.02 9.32 1.07
C TYR A 49 2.49 9.88 -0.25
N ARG A 50 3.11 10.95 -0.74
CA ARG A 50 2.81 11.57 -2.04
C ARG A 50 3.79 11.08 -3.08
N SER A 51 3.38 10.98 -4.34
CA SER A 51 4.25 10.62 -5.46
C SER A 51 5.47 11.53 -5.60
N GLU A 52 5.36 12.79 -5.18
CA GLU A 52 6.45 13.78 -5.16
C GLU A 52 7.65 13.32 -4.30
N ASN A 53 7.41 12.47 -3.30
CA ASN A 53 8.44 11.95 -2.42
C ASN A 53 8.97 10.57 -2.86
N LYS A 54 8.45 10.00 -3.97
CA LYS A 54 8.95 8.74 -4.52
C LYS A 54 10.16 9.01 -5.41
N PHE A 55 11.27 8.33 -5.12
CA PHE A 55 12.48 8.35 -5.92
C PHE A 55 12.65 7.03 -6.67
N SER A 56 13.47 7.03 -7.72
CA SER A 56 13.90 5.80 -8.39
C SER A 56 14.90 5.07 -7.49
N SER A 57 14.51 3.89 -7.01
CA SER A 57 15.35 2.98 -6.21
C SER A 57 16.10 1.99 -7.09
#